data_AF-W6YK52-F1
#
_entry.id   AF-W6YK52-F1
#
_cell.length_a   1.000
_cell.length_b   1.000
_cell.length_c   1.000
_cell.angle_alpha   90.00
_cell.angle_beta   90.00
_cell.angle_gamma   90.00
#
_symmetry.space_group_name_H-M   'P 1'
#
loop_
_entity.id
_entity.type
_entity.pdbx_description
1 polymer ?
#
loop_
_entity_poly.entity_id
_entity_poly.type
_entity_poly.pdbx_seq_one_letter_code
_entity_poly.pdbx_strand_id
1 'polypeptide(L)'
;MANIGDTKAGTLIGTDRYGNKYFENLEEELPLRTRWVDYKDKEFDPSQIEPGWHAWMSYMVDKSPAADPLLQRQIRVWEPKEHRPTLTWSRSGYKPYSTVKNKYSPWTPVAKPRA
;
A
#
# COMPACT_ATOMS: atom_id res chain seq x y z
N MET A 1 -10.21 14.56 19.74
CA MET A 1 -9.00 15.07 19.04
C MET A 1 -7.93 13.97 19.02
N ALA A 2 -8.10 12.88 18.23
CA ALA A 2 -7.23 11.70 18.37
C ALA A 2 -6.49 11.26 17.08
N ASN A 3 -6.76 11.89 15.93
CA ASN A 3 -6.18 11.46 14.65
C ASN A 3 -5.30 12.58 14.06
N ILE A 4 -5.84 13.41 13.17
CA ILE A 4 -5.09 14.32 12.29
C ILE A 4 -4.51 15.58 12.99
N GLY A 5 -4.81 15.81 14.27
CA GLY A 5 -4.34 16.98 15.02
C GLY A 5 -5.02 18.31 14.64
N ASP A 6 -5.93 18.28 13.68
CA ASP A 6 -6.63 19.43 13.10
C ASP A 6 -8.12 19.11 12.96
N THR A 7 -8.99 20.11 13.10
CA THR A 7 -10.44 19.91 12.97
C THR A 7 -10.85 20.25 11.55
N LYS A 8 -11.07 19.22 10.73
CA LYS A 8 -11.48 19.35 9.33
C LYS A 8 -12.91 18.89 9.12
N ALA A 9 -13.63 19.59 8.24
CA ALA A 9 -14.95 19.23 7.76
C ALA A 9 -14.94 19.16 6.24
N GLY A 10 -15.52 18.09 5.68
CA GLY A 10 -15.54 17.87 4.23
C GLY A 10 -16.47 16.73 3.83
N THR A 11 -16.64 16.57 2.52
CA THR A 11 -17.52 15.56 1.93
C THR A 11 -16.80 14.21 1.88
N LEU A 12 -17.48 13.14 2.30
CA LEU A 12 -16.96 11.77 2.16
C LEU A 12 -17.00 11.35 0.68
N ILE A 13 -15.82 11.22 0.07
CA ILE A 13 -15.67 10.81 -1.33
C ILE A 13 -15.74 9.30 -1.49
N GLY A 14 -15.24 8.55 -0.51
CA GLY A 14 -15.33 7.09 -0.51
C GLY A 14 -14.47 6.43 0.55
N THR A 15 -14.51 5.10 0.54
CA THR A 15 -13.75 4.25 1.45
C THR A 15 -12.97 3.22 0.67
N ASP A 16 -11.72 2.98 1.03
CA ASP A 16 -10.94 1.87 0.46
C ASP A 16 -11.37 0.51 1.05
N ARG A 17 -10.78 -0.58 0.54
CA ARG A 17 -11.05 -1.93 1.05
C ARG A 17 -10.45 -2.19 2.43
N TYR A 18 -9.41 -1.44 2.80
CA TYR A 18 -8.81 -1.51 4.13
C TYR A 18 -9.74 -0.90 5.19
N GLY A 19 -10.59 0.04 4.78
CA GLY A 19 -11.57 0.80 5.55
C GLY A 19 -11.15 2.23 5.87
N ASN A 20 -10.08 2.74 5.23
CA ASN A 20 -9.70 4.14 5.29
C ASN A 20 -10.74 4.99 4.55
N LYS A 21 -11.07 6.15 5.12
CA LYS A 21 -12.10 7.06 4.58
C LYS A 21 -11.44 8.30 3.98
N TYR A 22 -11.88 8.71 2.81
CA TYR A 22 -11.31 9.82 2.07
C TYR A 22 -12.29 10.98 1.96
N PHE A 23 -11.81 12.17 2.24
CA PHE A 23 -12.62 13.39 2.32
C PHE A 23 -12.04 14.49 1.44
N GLU A 24 -12.93 15.37 0.96
CA GLU A 24 -12.56 16.55 0.17
C GLU A 24 -13.37 17.79 0.61
N ASN A 25 -12.70 18.93 0.68
CA ASN A 25 -13.29 20.26 0.82
C ASN A 25 -12.47 21.28 0.01
N LEU A 26 -13.04 21.80 -1.08
CA LEU A 26 -12.37 22.73 -2.00
C LEU A 26 -12.66 24.20 -1.68
N GLU A 27 -13.64 24.50 -0.83
CA GLU A 27 -14.16 25.87 -0.63
C GLU A 27 -13.44 26.60 0.50
N GLU A 28 -13.23 25.92 1.64
CA GLU A 28 -12.75 26.56 2.87
C GLU A 28 -11.26 26.29 3.15
N GLU A 29 -10.68 25.28 2.51
CA GLU A 29 -9.32 24.82 2.77
C GLU A 29 -8.30 25.42 1.79
N LEU A 30 -7.07 25.56 2.30
CA LEU A 30 -5.95 26.02 1.49
C LEU A 30 -5.57 24.97 0.42
N PRO A 31 -4.96 25.38 -0.70
CA PRO A 31 -4.41 24.44 -1.68
C PRO A 31 -3.54 23.38 -1.02
N LEU A 32 -3.66 22.14 -1.50
CA LEU A 32 -3.01 20.93 -0.97
C LEU A 32 -3.54 20.43 0.40
N ARG A 33 -4.40 21.18 1.10
CA ARG A 33 -5.09 20.73 2.32
C ARG A 33 -6.55 20.34 2.09
N THR A 34 -7.03 20.44 0.85
CA THR A 34 -8.41 20.17 0.46
C THR A 34 -8.78 18.70 0.52
N ARG A 35 -7.82 17.78 0.36
CA ARG A 35 -8.01 16.32 0.47
C ARG A 35 -7.32 15.77 1.72
N TRP A 36 -7.99 14.87 2.44
CA TRP A 36 -7.38 14.14 3.55
C TRP A 36 -7.97 12.74 3.71
N VAL A 37 -7.25 11.92 4.47
CA VAL A 37 -7.64 10.55 4.81
C VAL A 37 -7.84 10.44 6.32
N ASP A 38 -8.89 9.74 6.72
CA ASP A 38 -9.08 9.24 8.07
C ASP A 38 -8.80 7.73 8.05
N TYR A 39 -7.67 7.35 8.64
CA TYR A 39 -7.25 5.95 8.69
C TYR A 39 -8.15 5.15 9.62
N LYS A 40 -8.39 3.90 9.25
CA LYS A 40 -9.15 2.98 10.11
C LYS A 40 -8.37 2.61 11.37
N ASP A 41 -7.07 2.38 11.21
CA ASP A 41 -6.19 1.92 12.30
C ASP A 41 -5.62 3.11 13.06
N LYS A 42 -5.46 2.93 14.38
CA LYS A 42 -4.87 3.95 15.26
C LYS A 42 -3.36 4.12 15.02
N GLU A 43 -2.67 3.01 14.74
CA GLU A 43 -1.29 3.01 14.25
C GLU A 43 -1.32 3.16 12.73
N PHE A 44 -1.58 4.39 12.29
CA PHE A 44 -1.68 4.69 10.88
C PHE A 44 -0.30 4.82 10.24
N ASP A 45 -0.21 4.37 8.99
CA ASP A 45 0.98 4.53 8.17
C ASP A 45 0.56 4.93 6.75
N PRO A 46 1.24 5.88 6.10
CA PRO A 46 0.88 6.34 4.75
C PRO A 46 0.88 5.23 3.71
N SER A 47 1.62 4.13 3.93
CA SER A 47 1.62 3.00 3.02
C SER A 47 0.35 2.14 3.11
N GLN A 48 -0.55 2.39 4.06
CA GLN A 48 -1.86 1.72 4.13
C GLN A 48 -2.85 2.24 3.07
N ILE A 49 -2.58 3.39 2.46
CA ILE A 49 -3.40 3.95 1.37
C ILE A 49 -3.24 3.07 0.12
N GLU A 50 -4.35 2.61 -0.46
CA GLU A 50 -4.30 1.85 -1.71
C GLU A 50 -3.77 2.71 -2.89
N PRO A 51 -3.13 2.11 -3.91
CA PRO A 51 -2.45 2.87 -4.97
C PRO A 51 -3.34 3.88 -5.72
N GLY A 52 -4.60 3.53 -6.02
CA GLY A 52 -5.53 4.43 -6.69
C GLY A 52 -5.90 5.64 -5.81
N TRP A 53 -6.14 5.39 -4.52
CA TRP A 53 -6.43 6.45 -3.55
C TRP A 53 -5.20 7.32 -3.28
N HIS A 54 -4.00 6.73 -3.32
CA HIS A 54 -2.75 7.46 -3.21
C HIS A 54 -2.58 8.46 -4.36
N ALA A 55 -2.85 8.05 -5.61
CA ALA A 55 -2.81 8.95 -6.76
C ALA A 55 -3.78 10.14 -6.62
N TRP A 56 -5.01 9.88 -6.15
CA TRP A 56 -6.01 10.93 -5.92
C TRP A 56 -5.64 11.86 -4.76
N MET A 57 -5.17 11.31 -3.63
CA MET A 57 -4.70 12.08 -2.47
C MET A 57 -3.51 12.98 -2.80
N SER A 58 -2.61 12.53 -3.69
CA SER A 58 -1.46 13.29 -4.16
C SER A 58 -1.76 14.26 -5.31
N TYR A 59 -3.04 14.50 -5.62
CA TYR A 59 -3.48 15.37 -6.73
C TYR A 59 -2.91 14.96 -8.11
N MET A 60 -2.56 13.69 -8.30
CA MET A 60 -2.14 13.19 -9.62
C MET A 60 -3.35 13.00 -10.56
N VAL A 61 -4.52 12.72 -9.98
CA VAL A 61 -5.78 12.52 -10.68
C VAL A 61 -6.90 13.29 -9.98
N ASP A 62 -7.82 13.85 -10.77
CA ASP A 62 -8.96 14.61 -10.24
C ASP A 62 -10.09 13.68 -9.78
N LYS A 63 -10.32 12.59 -10.51
CA LYS A 63 -11.37 11.62 -10.20
C LYS A 63 -10.88 10.62 -9.16
N SER A 64 -11.73 10.33 -8.18
CA SER A 64 -11.45 9.30 -7.19
C SER A 64 -11.57 7.89 -7.80
N PRO A 65 -10.92 6.88 -7.20
CA PRO A 65 -11.11 5.48 -7.60
C PRO A 65 -12.56 5.00 -7.48
N ALA A 66 -13.40 5.63 -6.66
CA ALA A 66 -14.82 5.31 -6.60
C ALA A 66 -15.56 5.75 -7.87
N ALA A 67 -15.18 6.91 -8.43
CA ALA A 67 -15.85 7.53 -9.58
C ALA A 67 -15.30 7.09 -10.94
N ASP A 68 -14.01 6.74 -11.03
CA ASP A 68 -13.37 6.35 -12.29
C ASP A 68 -13.17 4.82 -12.39
N PRO A 69 -13.87 4.14 -13.32
CA PRO A 69 -13.71 2.70 -13.54
C PRO A 69 -12.28 2.25 -13.90
N LEU A 70 -11.45 3.15 -14.46
CA LEU A 70 -10.06 2.86 -14.79
C LEU A 70 -9.15 2.87 -13.55
N LEU A 71 -9.49 3.69 -12.55
CA LEU A 71 -8.79 3.76 -11.27
C LEU A 71 -9.31 2.73 -10.27
N GLN A 72 -10.51 2.19 -10.49
CA GLN A 72 -10.97 1.02 -9.77
C GLN A 72 -9.98 -0.12 -10.01
N ARG A 73 -9.51 -0.72 -8.91
CA ARG A 73 -8.54 -1.82 -8.96
C ARG A 73 -9.16 -3.06 -9.62
N GLN A 74 -9.02 -3.15 -10.94
CA GLN A 74 -9.29 -4.36 -11.71
C GLN A 74 -8.19 -5.36 -11.35
N ILE A 75 -8.53 -6.41 -10.58
CA ILE A 75 -7.54 -7.41 -10.14
C ILE A 75 -7.04 -8.13 -11.39
N ARG A 76 -5.86 -7.74 -11.86
CA ARG A 76 -5.16 -8.47 -12.92
C ARG A 76 -4.76 -9.83 -12.38
N VAL A 77 -4.68 -10.82 -13.26
CA VAL A 77 -4.41 -12.22 -12.87
C VAL A 77 -3.11 -12.37 -12.04
N TRP A 78 -2.11 -11.53 -12.32
CA TRP A 78 -0.81 -11.54 -11.64
C TRP A 78 -0.73 -10.59 -10.43
N GLU A 79 -1.71 -9.71 -10.24
CA GLU A 79 -1.65 -8.69 -9.21
C GLU A 79 -2.13 -9.26 -7.86
N PRO A 80 -1.51 -8.87 -6.73
CA PRO A 80 -2.03 -9.22 -5.42
C PRO A 80 -3.49 -8.77 -5.26
N LYS A 81 -4.35 -9.67 -4.74
CA LYS A 81 -5.79 -9.39 -4.55
C LYS A 81 -6.06 -8.23 -3.59
N GLU A 82 -5.18 -8.06 -2.62
CA GLU A 82 -5.28 -7.06 -1.56
C GLU A 82 -4.04 -6.17 -1.55
N HIS A 83 -4.23 -4.93 -1.09
CA HIS A 83 -3.11 -4.02 -0.85
C HIS A 83 -2.29 -4.51 0.33
N ARG A 84 -0.97 -4.42 0.23
CA ARG A 84 -0.05 -4.79 1.31
C ARG A 84 0.73 -3.55 1.72
N PRO A 85 0.56 -3.05 2.95
CA PRO A 85 1.34 -1.92 3.43
C PRO A 85 2.81 -2.30 3.59
N THR A 86 3.63 -1.31 3.91
CA THR A 86 5.06 -1.49 4.14
C THR A 86 5.28 -2.39 5.37
N LEU A 87 6.06 -3.46 5.20
CA LEU A 87 6.31 -4.46 6.24
C LEU A 87 7.72 -4.33 6.85
N THR A 88 8.39 -3.20 6.65
CA THR A 88 9.72 -2.92 7.22
C THR A 88 9.68 -3.05 8.74
N TRP A 89 10.76 -3.57 9.35
CA TRP A 89 10.85 -3.85 10.80
C TRP A 89 9.82 -4.86 11.36
N SER A 90 9.00 -5.48 10.51
CA SER A 90 8.14 -6.60 10.89
C SER A 90 8.81 -7.95 10.62
N ARG A 91 8.20 -9.04 11.11
CA ARG A 91 8.62 -10.42 10.77
C ARG A 91 8.56 -10.71 9.26
N SER A 92 7.71 -9.98 8.55
CA SER A 92 7.47 -10.12 7.11
C SER A 92 8.25 -9.09 6.27
N GLY A 93 9.24 -8.40 6.85
CA GLY A 93 10.10 -7.48 6.11
C GLY A 93 10.89 -8.18 5.00
N TYR A 94 11.05 -7.49 3.87
CA TYR A 94 11.81 -8.01 2.73
C TYR A 94 13.26 -8.29 3.13
N LYS A 95 13.72 -9.52 2.88
CA LYS A 95 15.11 -9.95 3.11
C LYS A 95 15.72 -10.32 1.76
N PRO A 96 16.69 -9.55 1.25
CA PRO A 96 17.33 -9.90 -0.01
C PRO A 96 18.12 -11.20 0.14
N TYR A 97 18.11 -12.01 -0.91
CA TYR A 97 18.89 -13.23 -1.02
C TYR A 97 19.39 -13.39 -2.46
N SER A 98 20.40 -14.23 -2.66
CA SER A 98 20.86 -14.57 -3.99
C SER A 98 19.81 -15.41 -4.71
N THR A 99 19.24 -14.88 -5.79
CA THR A 99 18.32 -15.65 -6.65
C THR A 99 19.05 -16.63 -7.57
N VAL A 100 20.38 -16.53 -7.67
CA VAL A 100 21.20 -17.47 -8.42
C VAL A 100 21.62 -18.66 -7.56
N LYS A 101 21.60 -19.85 -8.17
CA LYS A 101 22.20 -21.06 -7.60
C LYS A 101 23.73 -20.97 -7.71
N ASN A 102 24.45 -21.82 -6.98
CA ASN A 102 25.89 -21.95 -7.16
C ASN A 102 26.23 -22.32 -8.61
N LYS A 103 27.20 -21.61 -9.19
CA LYS A 103 27.65 -21.82 -10.57
C LYS A 103 28.37 -23.16 -10.75
N TYR A 104 29.01 -23.66 -9.70
CA TYR A 104 29.71 -24.93 -9.68
C TYR A 104 29.04 -25.86 -8.68
N SER A 105 28.85 -27.12 -9.08
CA SER A 105 28.34 -28.17 -8.19
C SER A 105 29.52 -28.95 -7.61
N PRO A 106 29.72 -28.98 -6.28
CA PRO A 106 30.79 -29.76 -5.68
C PRO A 106 30.52 -31.26 -5.86
N TRP A 107 31.58 -32.05 -5.99
CA TRP A 107 31.46 -33.50 -5.95
C TRP A 107 30.89 -33.94 -4.59
N THR A 108 29.88 -34.81 -4.62
CA THR A 108 29.29 -35.38 -3.40
C THR A 108 29.99 -36.70 -3.08
N PRO A 109 30.77 -36.80 -2.00
CA PRO A 109 31.56 -38.00 -1.72
C PRO A 109 30.69 -39.21 -1.42
N VAL A 110 31.03 -40.35 -2.02
CA VAL A 110 30.47 -41.66 -1.67
C VAL A 110 31.59 -42.50 -1.06
N ALA A 111 31.50 -42.80 0.23
CA ALA A 111 32.48 -43.63 0.92
C ALA A 111 32.30 -45.10 0.54
N LYS A 112 33.38 -45.77 0.10
CA LYS A 112 33.43 -47.22 -0.13
C LYS A 112 34.36 -47.86 0.90
N PRO A 113 33.95 -48.96 1.57
CA PRO A 113 34.84 -49.69 2.47
C PRO A 113 36.04 -50.27 1.70
N ARG A 114 37.19 -50.41 2.37
CA ARG A 114 38.35 -51.14 1.82
C ARG A 114 38.04 -52.64 1.87
N ALA A 115 38.37 -53.35 0.80
CA ALA A 115 38.27 -54.82 0.72
C ALA A 115 39.56 -55.48 1.21
#